data_AF-A0A5K1ATU4-F1
#
_entry.id   AF-A0A5K1ATU4-F1
#
_cell.length_a   1.000
_cell.length_b   1.000
_cell.length_c   1.000
_cell.angle_alpha   90.00
_cell.angle_beta   90.00
_cell.angle_gamma   90.00
#
_symmetry.space_group_name_H-M   'P 1'
#
loop_
_entity.id
_entity.type
_entity.pdbx_description
1 polymer ?
#
loop_
_entity_poly.entity_id
_entity_poly.type
_entity_poly.pdbx_seq_one_letter_code
_entity_poly.pdbx_strand_id
1 'polypeptide(L)' 'ILGTPTREEIRCMNPNYTDFKFPQIKANPWHK' A
#
# COMPACT_ATOMS: atom_id res chain seq x y z
N ILE A 1 6.28 8.81 -12.28
CA ILE A 1 5.51 7.84 -11.47
C ILE A 1 5.39 8.47 -10.10
N LEU A 2 4.19 8.90 -9.69
CA LEU A 2 3.96 9.42 -8.34
C LEU A 2 4.26 8.26 -7.37
N GLY A 3 5.23 8.45 -6.47
CA GLY A 3 5.71 7.42 -5.55
C GLY A 3 4.61 6.91 -4.61
N THR A 4 4.93 5.92 -3.79
CA THR A 4 4.00 5.39 -2.79
C THR A 4 3.55 6.52 -1.87
N PRO A 5 2.24 6.81 -1.76
CA PRO A 5 1.76 7.89 -0.92
C PRO A 5 2.14 7.60 0.55
N THR A 6 2.53 8.66 1.26
CA THR A 6 2.87 8.59 2.68
C THR A 6 1.64 8.30 3.54
N ARG A 7 1.85 7.83 4.77
CA ARG A 7 0.72 7.48 5.66
C ARG A 7 -0.16 8.69 5.96
N GLU A 8 0.45 9.88 6.01
CA GLU A 8 -0.22 11.16 6.19
C GLU A 8 -1.08 11.51 4.97
N GLU A 9 -0.57 11.35 3.74
CA GLU A 9 -1.34 11.60 2.52
C GLU A 9 -2.52 10.63 2.37
N ILE A 10 -2.32 9.34 2.71
CA ILE A 10 -3.39 8.35 2.70
C ILE A 10 -4.50 8.70 3.71
N ARG A 11 -4.13 9.17 4.91
CA ARG A 11 -5.09 9.65 5.93
C ARG A 11 -5.86 10.88 5.46
N CYS A 12 -5.22 11.82 4.76
CA CYS A 12 -5.89 12.98 4.19
C CYS A 12 -6.88 12.61 3.08
N MET A 13 -6.58 11.56 2.30
CA MET A 13 -7.47 11.08 1.25
C MET A 13 -8.64 10.22 1.78
N ASN A 14 -8.43 9.50 2.88
CA ASN A 14 -9.46 8.71 3.52
C ASN A 14 -9.25 8.67 5.06
N PRO A 15 -10.00 9.47 5.83
CA PRO A 15 -9.87 9.51 7.28
C PRO A 15 -10.23 8.19 7.98
N ASN A 16 -10.89 7.26 7.28
CA ASN A 16 -11.24 5.92 7.79
C ASN A 16 -10.18 4.85 7.45
N TYR A 17 -9.04 5.22 6.86
CA TYR A 17 -7.99 4.27 6.51
C TYR A 17 -7.23 3.82 7.77
N THR A 18 -7.83 2.86 8.47
CA THR A 18 -7.17 2.07 9.51
C THR A 18 -6.09 1.23 8.84
N ASP A 19 -4.88 1.21 9.45
CA ASP A 19 -3.64 0.62 8.91
C ASP A 19 -3.91 -0.53 7.94
N PHE A 20 -4.01 -0.20 6.64
CA PHE A 20 -4.11 -1.20 5.60
C PHE A 20 -2.74 -1.83 5.54
N LYS A 21 -2.55 -2.85 6.37
CA LYS A 21 -1.52 -3.84 6.15
C LYS A 21 -1.86 -4.46 4.81
N PHE A 22 -1.23 -3.94 3.77
CA PHE A 22 -1.12 -4.68 2.53
C PHE A 22 -0.76 -6.11 2.93
N PRO A 23 -1.54 -7.12 2.51
CA PRO A 23 -1.12 -8.49 2.73
C PRO A 23 0.30 -8.59 2.24
N GLN A 24 1.19 -9.27 2.98
CA GLN A 24 2.53 -9.50 2.47
C GLN A 24 2.40 -10.30 1.19
N ILE A 25 2.39 -9.60 0.05
CA ILE A 25 2.39 -10.20 -1.27
C ILE A 25 3.78 -10.79 -1.41
N LYS A 26 3.89 -12.08 -1.11
CA LYS A 26 5.09 -12.85 -1.43
C LYS A 26 5.26 -12.73 -2.93
N ALA A 27 6.45 -12.33 -3.37
CA ALA A 27 6.77 -12.32 -4.79
C ALA A 27 6.52 -13.73 -5.31
N ASN A 28 5.49 -13.90 -6.15
CA ASN A 28 5.33 -15.13 -6.87
C ASN A 28 6.52 -15.20 -7.83
N PRO A 29 7.42 -16.19 -7.68
CA PRO A 29 8.47 -16.35 -8.66
C PRO A 29 7.75 -16.68 -9.97
N TRP A 30 7.92 -15.80 -10.97
CA TRP A 30 7.62 -16.14 -12.35
C TRP A 30 8.63 -17.21 -12.78
N HIS A 31 8.46 -18.43 -12.29
CA HIS A 31 9.09 -19.57 -12.94
C HIS A 31 8.37 -19.76 -14.26
N LYS A 32 9.17 -19.61 -15.31
CA LYS A 32 8.82 -19.68 -16.73
C LYS A 32 8.19 -21.02 -17.10
#